data_AF-A2WPZ6-F1
#
_entry.id   AF-A2WPZ6-F1
#
_cell.length_a   1.000
_cell.length_b   1.000
_cell.length_c   1.000
_cell.angle_alpha   90.00
_cell.angle_beta   90.00
_cell.angle_gamma   90.00
#
_symmetry.space_group_name_H-M   'P 1'
#
loop_
_entity.id
_entity.type
_entity.pdbx_description
1 polymer ?
#
loop_
_entity_poly.entity_id
_entity_poly.type
_entity_poly.pdbx_seq_one_letter_code
_entity_poly.pdbx_strand_id
1 'polypeptide(L)' 'MEHQTNLLQEIMDSVNRSGKFDTKFQGFTGTDGPLGKKMENSRTRSEIGWEPKYPSFTEFLGLDS' A
#
# COMPACT_ATOMS: atom_id res chain seq x y z
N MET A 1 -21.59 -11.12 -6.22
CA MET A 1 -21.17 -10.24 -5.11
C MET A 1 -19.72 -9.87 -5.37
N GLU A 2 -19.49 -8.69 -5.93
CA GLU A 2 -18.13 -8.15 -6.08
C GLU A 2 -17.48 -8.11 -4.70
N HIS A 3 -16.40 -8.85 -4.53
CA HIS A 3 -15.50 -8.65 -3.40
C HIS A 3 -14.86 -7.28 -3.62
N GLN A 4 -15.48 -6.23 -3.09
CA GLN A 4 -14.84 -4.93 -3.01
C GLN A 4 -13.70 -5.09 -2.01
N THR A 5 -12.54 -5.50 -2.51
CA THR A 5 -11.40 -5.81 -1.66
C THR A 5 -10.98 -4.55 -0.92
N ASN A 6 -10.87 -4.65 0.41
CA ASN A 6 -10.41 -3.55 1.21
C ASN A 6 -8.89 -3.40 1.00
N LEU A 7 -8.50 -2.42 0.18
CA LEU A 7 -7.10 -2.11 -0.12
C LEU A 7 -6.22 -1.99 1.14
N LEU A 8 -6.78 -1.47 2.24
CA LEU A 8 -6.05 -1.34 3.50
C LEU A 8 -5.75 -2.71 4.11
N GLN A 9 -6.67 -3.67 3.97
CA GLN A 9 -6.45 -5.04 4.42
C GLN A 9 -5.35 -5.73 3.60
N GLU A 10 -5.37 -5.61 2.27
CA GLU A 10 -4.33 -6.18 1.39
C GLU A 10 -2.93 -5.63 1.70
N ILE A 11 -2.84 -4.32 2.00
CA ILE A 11 -1.60 -3.67 2.43
C ILE A 11 -1.10 -4.29 3.74
N MET A 12 -1.98 -4.45 4.73
CA MET A 12 -1.59 -5.01 6.03
C MET A 12 -1.24 -6.50 5.95
N ASP A 13 -1.90 -7.25 5.08
CA ASP A 13 -1.57 -8.64 4.80
C ASP A 13 -0.17 -8.75 4.17
N SER A 14 0.16 -7.84 3.27
CA SER A 14 1.51 -7.73 2.69
C SER A 14 2.54 -7.38 3.77
N VAL A 15 2.25 -6.43 4.66
CA VAL A 15 3.12 -6.09 5.81
C VAL A 15 3.38 -7.33 6.67
N ASN A 16 2.32 -8.03 7.07
CA ASN A 16 2.42 -9.24 7.88
C ASN A 16 3.22 -10.35 7.21
N ARG A 17 3.08 -10.51 5.88
CA ARG A 17 3.81 -11.50 5.07
C ARG A 17 5.30 -11.17 4.91
N SER A 18 5.65 -9.88 4.84
CA SER A 18 7.04 -9.45 4.60
C SER A 18 8.03 -9.85 5.69
N GLY A 19 7.57 -10.06 6.93
CA GLY A 19 8.45 -10.28 8.07
C GLY A 19 9.35 -9.09 8.42
N LYS A 20 9.15 -7.94 7.76
CA LYS A 20 9.95 -6.72 7.94
C LYS A 20 9.70 -6.01 9.27
N PHE A 21 8.63 -6.38 9.97
CA PHE A 21 8.21 -5.80 11.25
C PHE A 21 7.86 -6.91 12.24
N ASP A 22 8.23 -6.73 13.51
CA ASP A 22 8.07 -7.74 14.56
C ASP A 22 6.61 -7.90 15.01
N THR A 23 5.84 -6.82 14.98
CA THR A 23 4.43 -6.81 15.42
C THR A 23 3.50 -7.22 14.28
N LYS A 24 2.53 -8.09 14.58
CA LYS A 24 1.46 -8.45 13.63
C LYS A 24 0.28 -7.49 13.72
N PHE A 25 -0.18 -7.02 12.58
CA PHE A 25 -1.41 -6.25 12.47
C PHE A 25 -2.61 -7.07 12.95
N GLN A 26 -3.40 -6.51 13.87
CA GLN A 26 -4.53 -7.21 14.52
C GLN A 26 -5.89 -6.92 13.87
N GLY A 27 -5.96 -6.00 12.90
CA GLY A 27 -7.21 -5.58 12.27
C GLY A 27 -7.53 -4.10 12.50
N PHE A 28 -8.36 -3.55 11.60
CA PHE A 28 -8.89 -2.20 11.76
C PHE A 28 -10.00 -2.20 12.80
N THR A 29 -10.08 -1.15 13.62
CA THR A 29 -11.12 -1.00 14.65
C THR A 29 -12.36 -0.25 14.16
N GLY A 30 -12.40 0.15 12.88
CA GLY A 30 -13.52 0.87 12.27
C GLY A 30 -13.55 0.73 10.74
N THR A 31 -14.75 0.74 10.18
CA THR A 31 -15.01 0.45 8.75
C THR A 31 -15.58 1.63 7.97
N ASP A 32 -16.07 2.67 8.65
CA ASP A 32 -16.94 3.70 8.05
C ASP A 32 -16.25 5.06 7.90
N GLY A 33 -14.91 5.07 7.91
CA GLY A 33 -14.12 6.27 7.67
C GLY A 33 -14.10 6.68 6.20
N PRO A 34 -13.76 7.95 5.88
CA PRO A 34 -13.62 8.38 4.51
C PRO A 34 -12.56 7.52 3.79
N LEU A 35 -12.87 7.11 2.55
CA LEU A 35 -11.90 6.43 1.69
C LEU A 35 -10.67 7.32 1.52
N GLY A 36 -9.48 6.73 1.72
CA GLY A 36 -8.21 7.44 1.62
C GLY A 36 -8.05 8.16 0.27
N LYS A 37 -7.22 9.20 0.24
CA LYS A 37 -6.94 9.93 -0.99
C LYS A 37 -5.90 9.19 -1.82
N LYS A 38 -6.19 8.97 -3.11
CA LYS A 38 -5.20 8.53 -4.10
C LYS A 38 -4.53 9.75 -4.72
N MET A 39 -3.20 9.77 -4.75
CA MET A 39 -2.42 10.83 -5.40
C MET A 39 -1.98 10.39 -6.79
N GLU A 40 -2.01 11.33 -7.73
CA GLU A 40 -1.50 11.22 -9.10
C GLU A 40 -0.13 11.92 -9.18
N ASN A 41 0.85 11.35 -9.88
CA ASN A 41 2.21 11.88 -9.91
C ASN A 41 2.81 12.08 -11.31
N SER A 42 2.02 11.97 -12.37
CA SER A 42 2.43 12.15 -13.78
C SER A 42 3.15 13.47 -14.00
N ARG A 43 2.64 14.56 -13.41
CA ARG A 43 3.25 15.89 -13.54
C ARG A 43 4.62 15.97 -12.90
N THR A 44 4.80 15.35 -11.73
CA THR A 44 6.11 15.34 -11.05
C THR A 44 7.12 14.49 -11.82
N ARG A 45 6.66 13.37 -12.40
CA ARG A 45 7.48 12.53 -13.29
C ARG A 45 7.88 13.29 -14.56
N SER A 46 6.95 14.00 -15.20
CA SER A 46 7.20 14.67 -16.48
C SER A 46 8.02 15.96 -16.33
N GLU A 47 7.78 16.76 -15.30
CA GLU A 47 8.41 18.09 -15.17
C GLU A 47 9.80 18.03 -14.53
N ILE A 48 10.01 17.13 -13.56
CA ILE A 48 11.28 17.08 -12.81
C ILE A 48 11.98 15.72 -12.89
N GLY A 49 11.45 14.78 -13.68
CA GLY A 49 12.05 13.44 -13.84
C GLY A 49 12.03 12.62 -12.57
N TRP A 50 11.16 12.94 -11.61
CA TRP A 50 11.12 12.23 -10.33
C TRP A 50 10.55 10.82 -10.51
N GLU A 51 11.22 9.83 -9.95
CA GLU A 51 10.78 8.45 -9.87
C GLU A 51 10.90 7.97 -8.41
N PRO A 52 9.97 7.14 -7.90
CA PRO A 52 10.10 6.56 -6.58
C PRO A 52 11.26 5.53 -6.58
N LYS A 53 11.97 5.44 -5.45
CA LYS A 53 13.01 4.41 -5.26
C LYS A 53 12.44 2.98 -5.37
N TYR A 54 11.18 2.81 -5.01
CA TYR A 54 10.45 1.55 -5.10
C TYR A 54 9.17 1.78 -5.93
N PRO A 55 9.04 1.15 -7.12
CA PRO A 55 7.87 1.21 -7.98
C PRO A 55 6.55 0.77 -7.32
N SER A 56 6.61 -0.13 -6.33
CA SER A 56 5.44 -0.65 -5.63
C SER A 56 5.68 -0.75 -4.11
N PHE A 57 4.59 -0.89 -3.35
CA PHE A 57 4.67 -1.14 -1.91
C PHE A 57 5.20 -2.55 -1.59
N THR A 58 4.88 -3.54 -2.42
CA THR A 58 5.36 -4.93 -2.28
C THR A 58 6.86 -5.04 -2.55
N GLU A 59 7.39 -4.29 -3.51
CA GLU A 59 8.84 -4.20 -3.77
C GLU A 59 9.56 -3.49 -2.62
N PHE A 60 8.99 -2.43 -2.06
CA PHE A 60 9.50 -1.82 -0.83
C PHE A 60 9.58 -2.82 0.34
N LEU A 61 8.61 -3.73 0.44
CA LEU A 61 8.58 -4.78 1.44
C LEU A 61 9.49 -5.98 1.12
N GLY A 62 10.07 -6.05 -0.08
CA GLY A 62 10.87 -7.19 -0.53
C GLY A 62 10.05 -8.45 -0.82
N LEU A 63 8.76 -8.28 -1.17
CA LEU A 63 7.86 -9.37 -1.52
C LEU A 63 7.77 -9.64 -3.03
N ASP A 64 8.20 -8.68 -3.84
CA ASP A 64 8.32 -8.84 -5.29
C ASP A 64 9.73 -9.36 -5.60
N SER A 65 9.80 -10.51 -6.26
CA SER A 65 11.02 -11.21 -6.66
C SER A 65 11.16 -11.26 -8.17
#